data_AF-A0A9X0QF09-F1
#
_entry.id   AF-A0A9X0QF09-F1
#
_cell.length_a   1.000
_cell.length_b   1.000
_cell.length_c   1.000
_cell.angle_alpha   90.00
_cell.angle_beta   90.00
_cell.angle_gamma   90.00
#
_symmetry.space_group_name_H-M   'P 1'
#
loop_
_entity.id
_entity.type
_entity.pdbx_description
1 polymer ?
#
loop_
_entity_poly.entity_id
_entity_poly.type
_entity_poly.pdbx_seq_one_letter_code
_entity_poly.pdbx_strand_id
1 'polypeptide(L)'
;MLFLIRLGYSMAPLQDRMLRFFFLLLVAAPIGLILAGFAGYRIAKRALLPLDLMAARAESITASNLNDRIVVEHPHDELGHMAKVLNHLLERLEQAFVQLQRFTADAAHELRTPLSSLRATGEVALQESRNESGYRESIGSMLEETTRLNQTIDGLLLLARAFCWHAPRRHGPTVRTRRSL
;
A
#
# COMPACT_ATOMS: atom_id res chain seq x y z
N MET A 1 -41.10 -20.32 85.41
CA MET A 1 -39.81 -21.02 85.20
C MET A 1 -39.65 -21.24 83.70
N LEU A 2 -38.84 -20.41 83.02
CA LEU A 2 -38.66 -20.43 81.57
C LEU A 2 -37.61 -21.50 81.21
N PHE A 3 -38.02 -22.53 80.48
CA PHE A 3 -37.08 -23.49 79.88
C PHE A 3 -36.54 -22.90 78.57
N LEU A 4 -35.29 -22.48 78.57
CA LEU A 4 -34.53 -22.14 77.36
C LEU A 4 -34.06 -23.45 76.70
N ILE A 5 -34.74 -23.86 75.63
CA ILE A 5 -34.28 -24.97 74.78
C ILE A 5 -33.14 -24.44 73.92
N ARG A 6 -31.91 -24.81 74.26
CA ARG A 6 -30.71 -24.46 73.48
C ARG A 6 -30.56 -25.48 72.34
N LEU A 7 -31.02 -25.13 71.15
CA LEU A 7 -30.76 -25.92 69.93
C LEU A 7 -29.28 -25.75 69.52
N GLY A 8 -28.43 -26.66 69.98
CA GLY A 8 -27.08 -26.81 69.44
C GLY A 8 -27.15 -27.54 68.09
N TYR A 9 -27.41 -26.83 67.00
CA TYR A 9 -27.20 -27.40 65.67
C TYR A 9 -25.69 -27.64 65.47
N SER A 10 -25.31 -28.90 65.27
CA SER A 10 -23.93 -29.23 64.88
C SER A 10 -23.61 -28.52 63.56
N MET A 11 -22.58 -27.67 63.57
CA MET A 11 -22.11 -26.91 62.39
C MET A 11 -21.23 -27.77 61.44
N ALA A 12 -20.89 -29.01 61.83
CA ALA A 12 -20.10 -29.94 61.02
C ALA A 12 -20.70 -30.23 59.63
N PRO A 13 -22.01 -30.56 59.48
CA PRO A 13 -22.60 -30.79 58.17
C PRO A 13 -22.70 -29.53 57.27
N LEU A 14 -22.60 -28.32 57.84
CA LEU A 14 -22.50 -27.09 57.03
C LEU A 14 -21.09 -26.88 56.46
N GLN A 15 -20.04 -27.20 57.22
CA GLN A 15 -18.65 -27.05 56.78
C GLN A 15 -18.31 -27.99 55.60
N ASP A 16 -18.76 -29.24 55.63
CA ASP A 16 -18.51 -30.20 54.54
C ASP A 16 -19.21 -29.83 53.23
N ARG A 17 -20.32 -29.09 53.30
CA ARG A 17 -21.00 -28.58 52.10
C ARG A 17 -20.21 -27.40 51.51
N MET A 18 -19.75 -26.47 52.36
CA MET A 18 -18.94 -25.33 51.92
C MET A 18 -17.64 -25.78 51.26
N LEU A 19 -16.91 -26.74 51.85
CA LEU A 19 -15.66 -27.26 51.29
C LEU A 19 -15.86 -27.92 49.92
N ARG A 20 -16.97 -28.66 49.73
CA ARG A 20 -17.32 -29.24 48.42
C ARG A 20 -17.64 -28.17 47.38
N PHE A 21 -18.39 -27.13 47.74
CA PHE A 21 -18.63 -26.00 46.84
C PHE A 21 -17.34 -25.28 46.46
N PHE A 22 -16.45 -25.02 47.42
CA PHE A 22 -15.14 -24.43 47.16
C PHE A 22 -14.29 -25.29 46.23
N PHE A 23 -14.23 -26.61 46.46
CA PHE A 23 -13.48 -27.52 45.58
C PHE A 23 -14.07 -27.56 44.16
N LEU A 24 -15.39 -27.59 44.04
CA LEU A 24 -16.07 -27.57 42.74
C LEU A 24 -15.79 -26.25 42.00
N LEU A 25 -15.81 -25.12 42.70
CA LEU A 25 -15.44 -23.81 42.14
C LEU A 25 -13.95 -23.76 41.75
N LEU A 26 -13.06 -24.28 42.60
CA LEU A 26 -11.61 -24.34 42.37
C LEU A 26 -11.26 -25.11 41.10
N VAL A 27 -12.05 -26.13 40.75
CA VAL A 27 -11.87 -26.92 39.53
C VAL A 27 -12.64 -26.33 38.34
N ALA A 28 -13.88 -25.89 38.53
CA ALA A 28 -14.72 -25.39 37.45
C ALA A 28 -14.25 -24.02 36.92
N ALA A 29 -13.75 -23.14 37.79
CA ALA A 29 -13.28 -21.81 37.40
C ALA A 29 -12.10 -21.84 36.41
N PRO A 30 -10.99 -22.57 36.66
CA PRO A 30 -9.88 -22.64 35.71
C PRO A 30 -10.29 -23.36 34.42
N ILE A 31 -11.16 -24.38 34.48
CA ILE A 31 -11.69 -25.05 33.29
C ILE A 31 -12.48 -24.04 32.43
N GLY A 32 -13.37 -23.27 33.05
CA GLY A 32 -14.13 -22.21 32.37
C GLY A 32 -13.21 -21.16 31.75
N LEU A 33 -12.16 -20.75 32.46
CA LEU A 33 -11.17 -19.79 31.97
C LEU A 33 -10.39 -20.33 30.77
N ILE A 34 -9.94 -21.58 30.82
CA ILE A 34 -9.23 -22.24 29.71
C ILE A 34 -10.15 -22.35 28.49
N LEU A 35 -11.40 -22.78 28.67
CA LEU A 35 -12.37 -22.89 27.58
C LEU A 35 -12.67 -21.53 26.95
N ALA A 36 -12.89 -20.49 27.78
CA ALA A 36 -13.12 -19.13 27.31
C ALA A 36 -11.88 -18.58 26.57
N GLY A 37 -10.68 -18.80 27.09
CA GLY A 37 -9.42 -18.41 26.45
C GLY A 37 -9.20 -19.10 25.12
N PHE A 38 -9.45 -20.41 25.05
CA PHE A 38 -9.34 -21.18 23.81
C PHE A 38 -10.37 -20.73 22.76
N ALA A 39 -11.62 -20.51 23.17
CA ALA A 39 -12.66 -20.00 22.28
C ALA A 39 -12.32 -18.60 21.75
N GLY A 40 -11.90 -17.68 22.63
CA GLY A 40 -11.47 -16.33 22.25
C GLY A 40 -10.30 -16.35 21.27
N TYR A 41 -9.28 -17.16 21.53
CA TYR A 41 -8.15 -17.33 20.62
C TYR A 41 -8.59 -17.84 19.24
N ARG A 42 -9.46 -18.85 19.19
CA ARG A 42 -9.97 -19.41 17.93
C ARG A 42 -10.79 -18.41 17.12
N ILE A 43 -11.58 -17.58 17.78
CA ILE A 43 -12.38 -16.52 17.14
C ILE A 43 -11.45 -15.43 16.60
N ALA A 44 -10.52 -14.92 17.42
CA ALA A 44 -9.57 -13.89 17.00
C ALA A 44 -8.72 -14.33 15.80
N LYS A 45 -8.21 -15.57 15.84
CA LYS A 45 -7.42 -16.14 14.74
C LYS A 45 -8.22 -16.23 13.43
N ARG A 46 -9.50 -16.59 13.50
CA ARG A 46 -10.36 -16.62 12.31
C ARG A 46 -10.71 -15.23 11.80
N ALA A 47 -10.96 -14.28 12.70
CA ALA A 47 -11.27 -12.90 12.34
C ALA A 47 -10.09 -12.17 11.67
N LEU A 48 -8.85 -12.53 12.04
CA LEU A 48 -7.63 -11.93 11.48
C LEU A 48 -7.09 -12.66 10.25
N LEU A 49 -7.52 -13.89 9.97
CA LEU A 49 -7.04 -14.65 8.81
C LEU A 49 -7.20 -13.91 7.46
N PRO A 50 -8.29 -13.17 7.18
CA PRO A 50 -8.39 -12.39 5.95
C PRO A 50 -7.32 -11.30 5.84
N LEU A 51 -6.88 -10.72 6.96
CA LEU A 51 -5.84 -9.70 6.98
C LEU A 51 -4.49 -10.26 6.52
N ASP A 52 -4.13 -11.46 6.98
CA ASP A 52 -2.90 -12.14 6.56
C ASP A 52 -2.94 -12.46 5.05
N LEU A 53 -4.10 -12.87 4.53
CA LEU A 53 -4.29 -13.11 3.09
C LEU A 53 -4.14 -11.84 2.26
N MET A 54 -4.70 -10.72 2.75
CA MET A 54 -4.55 -9.42 2.11
C MET A 54 -3.09 -8.96 2.10
N ALA A 55 -2.37 -9.14 3.22
CA ALA A 55 -0.95 -8.80 3.33
C ALA A 55 -0.10 -9.65 2.37
N ALA A 56 -0.29 -10.98 2.37
CA ALA A 56 0.41 -11.88 1.46
C ALA A 56 0.13 -11.54 -0.01
N ARG A 57 -1.12 -11.17 -0.34
CA ARG A 57 -1.46 -10.73 -1.71
C ARG A 57 -0.77 -9.41 -2.04
N ALA A 58 -0.77 -8.44 -1.15
CA ALA A 58 -0.08 -7.17 -1.34
C ALA A 58 1.44 -7.35 -1.52
N GLU A 59 2.07 -8.25 -0.76
CA GLU A 59 3.50 -8.58 -0.92
C GLU A 59 3.82 -9.24 -2.26
N SER A 60 2.87 -10.00 -2.83
CA SER A 60 3.03 -10.60 -4.16
C SER A 60 2.90 -9.60 -5.31
N ILE A 61 2.40 -8.39 -5.05
CA ILE A 61 2.23 -7.36 -6.08
C ILE A 61 3.56 -6.62 -6.28
N THR A 62 4.05 -6.67 -7.50
CA THR A 62 5.29 -6.05 -7.97
C THR A 62 5.02 -5.18 -9.19
N ALA A 63 6.04 -4.50 -9.69
CA ALA A 63 5.92 -3.65 -10.88
C ALA A 63 5.49 -4.41 -12.15
N SER A 64 5.72 -5.73 -12.22
CA SER A 64 5.35 -6.55 -13.40
C SER A 64 3.91 -7.06 -13.36
N ASN A 65 3.26 -7.08 -12.19
CA ASN A 65 1.89 -7.56 -11.99
C ASN A 65 1.02 -6.56 -11.21
N LEU A 66 1.24 -5.27 -11.42
CA LEU A 66 0.51 -4.18 -10.74
C LEU A 66 -1.00 -4.13 -11.06
N ASN A 67 -1.43 -4.90 -12.07
CA ASN A 67 -2.83 -5.14 -12.42
C ASN A 67 -3.54 -6.03 -11.39
N ASP A 68 -2.79 -6.84 -10.63
CA ASP A 68 -3.37 -7.72 -9.63
C ASP A 68 -4.12 -6.91 -8.57
N ARG A 69 -5.20 -7.51 -8.05
CA ARG A 69 -6.05 -6.92 -7.02
C ARG A 69 -6.18 -7.82 -5.81
N ILE A 70 -6.48 -7.19 -4.69
CA ILE A 70 -6.82 -7.87 -3.45
C ILE A 70 -8.31 -8.20 -3.49
N VAL A 71 -8.64 -9.46 -3.21
CA VAL A 71 -10.02 -9.96 -3.21
C VAL A 71 -10.80 -9.29 -2.07
N VAL A 72 -12.02 -8.84 -2.36
CA VAL A 72 -12.93 -8.26 -1.37
C VAL A 72 -13.99 -9.30 -1.02
N GLU A 73 -13.76 -10.09 0.03
CA GLU A 73 -14.71 -11.14 0.44
C GLU A 73 -15.96 -10.57 1.12
N HIS A 74 -15.80 -9.58 1.99
CA HIS A 74 -16.87 -9.00 2.80
C HIS A 74 -16.95 -7.48 2.58
N PRO A 75 -17.63 -7.00 1.52
CA PRO A 75 -17.52 -5.60 1.08
C PRO A 75 -18.07 -4.53 2.04
N HIS A 76 -18.79 -4.95 3.08
CA HIS A 76 -19.53 -4.10 4.02
C HIS A 76 -18.92 -4.07 5.43
N ASP A 77 -17.86 -4.83 5.68
CA ASP A 77 -17.11 -4.75 6.94
C ASP A 77 -15.87 -3.86 6.81
N GLU A 78 -15.19 -3.65 7.93
CA GLU A 78 -13.99 -2.82 8.04
C GLU A 78 -12.85 -3.37 7.18
N LEU A 79 -12.72 -4.70 7.07
CA LEU A 79 -11.67 -5.36 6.29
C LEU A 79 -11.90 -5.18 4.78
N GLY A 80 -13.13 -5.32 4.31
CA GLY A 80 -13.53 -5.05 2.94
C GLY A 80 -13.41 -3.59 2.56
N HIS A 81 -13.67 -2.67 3.50
CA HIS A 81 -13.37 -1.25 3.30
C HIS A 81 -11.86 -1.02 3.10
N MET A 82 -11.01 -1.62 3.94
CA MET A 82 -9.55 -1.54 3.79
C MET A 82 -9.09 -2.14 2.44
N ALA A 83 -9.65 -3.27 2.03
CA ALA A 83 -9.34 -3.91 0.75
C ALA A 83 -9.64 -2.99 -0.44
N LYS A 84 -10.79 -2.28 -0.40
CA LYS A 84 -11.14 -1.28 -1.42
C LYS A 84 -10.17 -0.11 -1.43
N VAL A 85 -9.81 0.43 -0.27
CA VAL A 85 -8.84 1.53 -0.16
C VAL A 85 -7.48 1.12 -0.73
N LEU A 86 -7.02 -0.09 -0.43
CA LEU A 86 -5.75 -0.61 -0.94
C LEU A 86 -5.81 -0.83 -2.46
N ASN A 87 -6.90 -1.39 -2.98
CA ASN A 87 -7.11 -1.52 -4.43
C ASN A 87 -7.12 -0.17 -5.16
N HIS A 88 -7.71 0.88 -4.57
CA HIS A 88 -7.63 2.23 -5.14
C HIS A 88 -6.22 2.82 -5.11
N LEU A 89 -5.41 2.47 -4.10
CA LEU A 89 -4.00 2.85 -4.07
C LEU A 89 -3.25 2.14 -5.21
N LEU A 90 -3.47 0.83 -5.37
CA LEU A 90 -2.87 0.02 -6.44
C LEU A 90 -3.24 0.55 -7.83
N GLU A 91 -4.51 0.91 -8.05
CA GLU A 91 -4.98 1.51 -9.30
C GLU A 91 -4.24 2.82 -9.62
N ARG A 92 -4.05 3.68 -8.61
CA ARG A 92 -3.32 4.94 -8.78
C ARG A 92 -1.83 4.71 -9.04
N LEU A 93 -1.23 3.69 -8.43
CA LEU A 93 0.15 3.29 -8.71
C LEU A 93 0.29 2.77 -10.14
N GLU A 94 -0.65 1.94 -10.60
CA GLU A 94 -0.67 1.41 -11.97
C GLU A 94 -0.75 2.54 -13.00
N GLN A 95 -1.67 3.49 -12.80
CA GLN A 95 -1.79 4.65 -13.69
C GLN A 95 -0.50 5.48 -13.74
N ALA A 96 0.13 5.74 -12.59
CA ALA A 96 1.39 6.48 -12.52
C ALA A 96 2.53 5.73 -13.21
N PHE A 97 2.60 4.41 -13.04
CA PHE A 97 3.65 3.59 -13.66
C PHE A 97 3.51 3.51 -15.17
N VAL A 98 2.29 3.34 -15.69
CA VAL A 98 2.00 3.36 -17.14
C VAL A 98 2.38 4.71 -17.75
N GLN A 99 2.05 5.81 -17.08
CA GLN A 99 2.45 7.15 -17.54
C GLN A 99 3.97 7.32 -17.55
N LEU A 100 4.67 6.86 -16.52
CA LEU A 100 6.13 6.90 -16.44
C LEU A 100 6.77 6.09 -17.58
N GLN A 101 6.30 4.87 -17.83
CA GLN A 101 6.82 4.03 -18.92
C GLN A 101 6.67 4.70 -20.28
N ARG A 102 5.49 5.26 -20.57
CA ARG A 102 5.25 6.00 -21.82
C ARG A 102 6.16 7.22 -21.94
N PHE A 103 6.23 8.03 -20.88
CA PHE A 103 7.12 9.19 -20.85
C PHE A 103 8.59 8.82 -21.07
N THR A 104 9.09 7.75 -20.44
CA THR A 104 10.46 7.27 -20.64
C THR A 104 10.69 6.76 -22.07
N ALA A 105 9.72 6.05 -22.64
CA ALA A 105 9.80 5.57 -24.01
C ALA A 105 9.83 6.74 -25.01
N ASP A 106 8.94 7.72 -24.84
CA ASP A 106 8.86 8.90 -25.70
C ASP A 106 10.14 9.74 -25.60
N ALA A 107 10.63 9.99 -24.38
CA ALA A 107 11.90 10.67 -24.15
C ALA A 107 13.08 9.96 -24.84
N ALA A 108 13.14 8.62 -24.77
CA ALA A 108 14.21 7.86 -25.42
C ALA A 108 14.15 7.99 -26.95
N HIS A 109 12.96 8.04 -27.55
CA HIS A 109 12.81 8.25 -29.00
C HIS A 109 13.21 9.66 -29.42
N GLU A 110 12.72 10.67 -28.71
CA GLU A 110 13.02 12.08 -29.00
C GLU A 110 14.51 12.41 -28.85
N LEU A 111 15.24 11.73 -27.95
CA LEU A 111 16.69 11.90 -27.80
C LEU A 111 17.50 11.11 -28.84
N ARG A 112 16.99 9.96 -29.32
CA ARG A 112 17.71 9.11 -30.29
C ARG A 112 17.87 9.79 -31.64
N THR A 113 16.86 10.51 -32.11
CA THR A 113 16.86 11.20 -33.41
C THR A 113 18.00 12.21 -33.54
N PRO A 114 18.13 13.24 -32.67
CA PRO A 114 19.23 14.21 -32.74
C PRO A 114 20.60 13.57 -32.50
N LEU A 115 20.71 12.55 -31.64
CA LEU A 115 21.96 11.81 -31.46
C LEU A 115 22.40 11.07 -32.73
N SER A 116 21.45 10.50 -33.47
CA SER A 116 21.72 9.82 -34.74
C SER A 116 22.14 10.81 -35.83
N SER A 117 21.48 11.98 -35.88
CA SER A 117 21.82 13.10 -36.77
C SER A 117 23.24 13.63 -36.52
N LEU A 118 23.58 13.87 -35.25
CA LEU A 118 24.90 14.33 -34.82
C LEU A 118 25.98 13.30 -35.20
N ARG A 119 25.71 12.01 -34.97
CA ARG A 119 26.61 10.92 -35.37
C ARG A 119 26.82 10.86 -36.89
N ALA A 120 25.73 10.87 -37.67
CA ALA A 120 25.81 10.80 -39.13
C ALA A 120 26.61 11.98 -39.72
N THR A 121 26.40 13.18 -39.17
CA THR A 121 27.16 14.38 -39.57
C THR A 121 28.66 14.21 -39.30
N GLY A 122 29.02 13.65 -38.15
CA GLY A 122 30.41 13.35 -37.80
C GLY A 122 31.02 12.26 -38.70
N GLU A 123 30.28 11.18 -38.99
CA GLU A 123 30.74 10.10 -39.87
C GLU A 123 31.01 10.61 -41.29
N VAL A 124 30.12 11.43 -41.85
CA VAL A 124 30.30 12.04 -43.18
C VAL A 124 31.51 12.99 -43.18
N ALA A 125 31.67 13.80 -42.14
CA ALA A 125 32.82 14.71 -42.02
C ALA A 125 34.16 13.97 -41.96
N LEU A 126 34.19 12.77 -41.38
CA LEU A 126 35.40 11.93 -41.29
C LEU A 126 35.68 11.16 -42.59
N GLN A 127 34.66 10.77 -43.36
CA GLN A 127 34.83 10.02 -44.61
C GLN A 127 35.27 10.88 -45.79
N GLU A 128 34.80 12.13 -45.88
CA GLU A 128 35.12 13.02 -46.99
C GLU A 128 36.35 13.89 -46.69
N SER A 129 37.32 13.94 -47.61
CA SER A 129 38.38 14.96 -47.56
C SER A 129 37.78 16.32 -47.89
N ARG A 130 37.57 17.14 -46.85
CA ARG A 130 36.96 18.48 -46.95
C ARG A 130 38.01 19.58 -46.76
N ASN A 131 37.71 20.76 -47.27
CA ASN A 131 38.45 21.98 -46.94
C ASN A 131 38.03 22.49 -45.54
N GLU A 132 38.75 23.50 -45.02
CA GLU A 132 38.46 24.07 -43.70
C GLU A 132 36.99 24.52 -43.56
N SER A 133 36.41 25.12 -44.61
CA SER A 133 35.02 25.56 -44.59
C SER A 133 34.03 24.39 -44.43
N GLY A 134 34.27 23.25 -45.07
CA GLY A 134 33.39 22.07 -44.96
C GLY A 134 33.43 21.43 -43.58
N TYR A 135 34.58 21.46 -42.90
CA TYR A 135 34.67 21.03 -41.50
C TYR A 135 33.96 22.00 -40.54
N ARG A 136 34.09 23.31 -40.76
CA ARG A 136 33.38 24.33 -39.96
C ARG A 136 31.87 24.20 -40.09
N GLU A 137 31.37 23.90 -41.28
CA GLU A 137 29.94 23.66 -41.53
C GLU A 137 29.43 22.41 -40.79
N SER A 138 30.15 21.28 -40.86
CA SER A 138 29.80 20.06 -40.12
C SER A 138 29.79 20.29 -38.61
N ILE A 139 30.81 20.98 -38.06
CA ILE A 139 30.86 21.32 -36.64
C ILE A 139 29.70 22.25 -36.26
N GLY A 140 29.40 23.25 -37.10
CA GLY A 140 28.25 24.14 -36.92
C GLY A 140 26.93 23.38 -36.85
N SER A 141 26.73 22.42 -37.76
CA SER A 141 25.55 21.56 -37.78
C SER A 141 25.43 20.71 -36.51
N MET A 142 26.55 20.11 -36.04
CA MET A 142 26.57 19.35 -34.79
C MET A 142 26.27 20.21 -33.55
N LEU A 143 26.72 21.48 -33.54
CA LEU A 143 26.40 22.43 -32.46
C LEU A 143 24.92 22.83 -32.45
N GLU A 144 24.32 23.03 -33.63
CA GLU A 144 22.89 23.27 -33.74
C GLU A 144 22.08 22.08 -33.19
N GLU A 145 22.49 20.86 -33.54
CA GLU A 145 21.82 19.65 -33.07
C GLU A 145 21.96 19.42 -31.57
N THR A 146 23.13 19.77 -31.01
CA THR A 146 23.34 19.79 -29.55
C THR A 146 22.44 20.82 -28.86
N THR A 147 22.21 21.97 -29.50
CA THR A 147 21.29 23.00 -28.98
C THR A 147 19.86 22.50 -28.97
N ARG A 148 19.40 21.83 -30.03
CA ARG A 148 18.08 21.18 -30.08
C ARG A 148 17.94 20.09 -29.01
N LEU A 149 18.95 19.26 -28.83
CA LEU A 149 18.99 18.22 -27.79
C LEU A 149 18.78 18.83 -26.39
N ASN A 150 19.48 19.93 -26.07
CA ASN A 150 19.31 20.63 -24.79
C ASN A 150 17.89 21.17 -24.60
N GLN A 151 17.28 21.74 -25.64
CA GLN A 151 15.88 22.21 -25.58
C GLN A 151 14.90 21.06 -25.28
N THR A 152 15.11 19.89 -25.90
CA THR A 152 14.31 18.70 -25.61
C THR A 152 14.47 18.25 -24.16
N ILE A 153 15.70 18.21 -23.65
CA ILE A 153 15.98 17.85 -22.24
C ILE A 153 15.30 18.83 -21.29
N ASP A 154 15.39 20.14 -21.55
CA ASP A 154 14.74 21.18 -20.73
C ASP A 154 13.21 21.01 -20.74
N GLY A 155 12.63 20.70 -21.91
CA GLY A 155 11.21 20.38 -22.05
C GLY A 155 10.78 19.15 -21.23
N LEU A 156 11.57 18.07 -21.29
CA LEU A 156 11.34 16.86 -20.50
C LEU A 156 11.41 17.13 -18.99
N LEU A 157 12.39 17.94 -18.54
CA LEU A 157 12.52 18.33 -17.14
C LEU A 157 11.35 19.19 -16.65
N LEU A 158 10.82 20.06 -17.51
CA LEU A 158 9.63 20.87 -17.21
C LEU A 158 8.39 19.99 -17.06
N LEU A 159 8.18 19.05 -17.98
CA LEU A 159 7.08 18.09 -17.92
C LEU A 159 7.18 17.20 -16.66
N ALA A 160 8.37 16.68 -16.34
CA ALA A 160 8.59 15.88 -15.14
C ALA A 160 8.21 16.64 -13.84
N ARG A 161 8.51 17.94 -13.76
CA ARG A 161 8.08 18.81 -12.64
C ARG A 161 6.57 19.01 -12.62
N ALA A 162 5.92 19.16 -13.78
CA ALA A 162 4.47 19.33 -13.88
C ALA A 162 3.68 18.06 -13.48
N PHE A 163 4.21 16.86 -13.76
CA PHE A 163 3.63 15.60 -13.28
C PHE A 163 3.60 15.50 -11.75
N CYS A 164 4.66 15.96 -11.08
CA CYS A 164 4.69 16.05 -9.61
C CYS A 164 3.61 16.98 -9.03
N TRP A 165 3.17 17.98 -9.81
CA TRP A 165 2.10 18.91 -9.42
C TRP A 165 0.68 18.33 -9.54
N HIS A 166 0.50 17.26 -10.32
CA HIS A 166 -0.81 16.61 -10.52
C HIS A 166 -1.14 15.53 -9.48
N ALA A 167 -0.35 15.39 -8.41
CA ALA A 167 -0.76 14.59 -7.26
C ALA A 167 -2.11 15.15 -6.73
N PRO A 168 -3.19 14.35 -6.67
CA PRO A 168 -4.51 14.87 -6.37
C PRO A 168 -4.51 15.54 -4.99
N ARG A 169 -4.80 16.85 -4.99
CA ARG A 169 -5.06 17.59 -3.76
C ARG A 169 -6.23 16.92 -3.06
N ARG A 170 -5.94 16.19 -1.97
CA ARG A 170 -6.96 15.58 -1.12
C ARG A 170 -7.95 16.67 -0.72
N HIS A 171 -9.17 16.58 -1.24
CA HIS A 171 -10.32 17.19 -0.59
C HIS A 171 -10.47 16.45 0.74
N GLY A 172 -10.11 17.12 1.83
CA GLY A 172 -10.36 16.61 3.18
C GLY A 172 -11.87 16.35 3.35
N PRO A 173 -12.26 15.35 4.16
CA PRO A 173 -13.66 15.07 4.40
C PRO A 173 -14.33 16.33 4.98
N THR A 174 -15.28 16.89 4.23
CA THR A 174 -16.20 17.89 4.75
C THR A 174 -17.01 17.24 5.86
N VAL A 175 -16.58 17.43 7.11
CA VAL A 175 -17.38 17.13 8.29
C VAL A 175 -18.62 18.00 8.19
N ARG A 176 -19.71 17.40 7.70
CA ARG A 176 -21.03 18.03 7.68
C ARG A 176 -21.52 18.06 9.12
N THR A 177 -21.20 19.15 9.83
CA THR A 177 -21.78 19.50 11.12
C THR A 177 -23.29 19.55 10.98
N ARG A 178 -23.96 18.48 11.42
CA ARG A 178 -25.41 18.46 11.58
C ARG A 178 -25.73 19.31 12.82
N ARG A 179 -26.07 20.57 12.61
CA ARG A 179 -26.71 21.46 13.58
C ARG A 179 -28.22 21.43 13.35
N SER A 180 -28.99 21.54 14.44
CA SER A 180 -30.46 21.66 14.56
C SER A 180 -31.24 20.42 14.12
N LEU A 181 -32.15 19.86 14.92
CA LEU A 181 -33.12 20.48 15.83
C LEU A 181 -33.14 19.82 17.21
#